data_AF-A0A9Q0F6Z1-F1
#
_entry.id   AF-A0A9Q0F6Z1-F1
#
_cell.length_a   1.000
_cell.length_b   1.000
_cell.length_c   1.000
_cell.angle_alpha   90.00
_cell.angle_beta   90.00
_cell.angle_gamma   90.00
#
_symmetry.space_group_name_H-M   'P 1'
#
loop_
_entity.id
_entity.type
_entity.pdbx_description
1 polymer ?
#
loop_
_entity_poly.entity_id
_entity_poly.type
_entity_poly.pdbx_seq_one_letter_code
_entity_poly.pdbx_strand_id
1 'polypeptide(L)'
;MEGSKQFLGWVLILCITIAPVYAHYYTQSVPYVPRRKQVTKLHFFFHDTLGGKNPSAVMVARANNSNNELVAPFGSVFALDDPLTVGPEPTSGVIGNAQGLYVSSSQSTVPSLVAYFDFGFTSGKFNGSSISVFSRNPIANTERELAVVGGRGKFRMATGFALLKTYFLNETNGDAIVEYNVTGEYYSVTRVPKRQHERKTILRFYLHDILSGPSPSAVKVAGSNLTAGDPSPTPFGSVYAIDDALRAGPEPNSTIIGNAQGLYLSSSKDYNKFTIVMYADFAFTTGRFNGSSISVFSRNPVTEPVREVAVVGGRGRFRMAKGFAKVRTSYFNATNGDAILQYRVVVFH
;
A
#
# COMPACT_ATOMS: atom_id res chain seq x y z
N MET A 1 -73.70 10.66 2.17
CA MET A 1 -72.73 9.69 1.62
C MET A 1 -71.47 10.44 1.24
N GLU A 2 -70.59 10.70 2.21
CA GLU A 2 -69.49 11.66 2.01
C GLU A 2 -68.29 11.24 2.88
N GLY A 3 -67.86 9.98 2.74
CA GLY A 3 -66.88 9.38 3.65
C GLY A 3 -65.90 8.40 3.01
N SER A 4 -65.75 8.37 1.68
CA SER A 4 -64.88 7.38 1.03
C SER A 4 -63.84 7.94 0.05
N LYS A 5 -63.74 9.27 -0.12
CA LYS A 5 -62.77 9.88 -1.06
C LYS A 5 -61.49 10.43 -0.41
N GLN A 6 -61.37 10.44 0.91
CA GLN A 6 -60.17 10.96 1.59
C GLN A 6 -59.14 9.88 1.96
N PHE A 7 -59.46 8.59 1.89
CA PHE A 7 -58.54 7.54 2.31
C PHE A 7 -57.53 7.12 1.23
N LEU A 8 -57.82 7.36 -0.06
CA LEU A 8 -56.95 6.96 -1.17
C LEU A 8 -55.81 7.96 -1.44
N GLY A 9 -55.95 9.23 -1.00
CA GLY A 9 -54.94 10.27 -1.19
C GLY A 9 -53.74 10.16 -0.25
N TRP A 10 -53.90 9.51 0.90
CA TRP A 10 -52.83 9.36 1.89
C TRP A 10 -51.95 8.12 1.65
N VAL A 11 -52.46 7.11 0.94
CA VAL A 11 -51.67 5.93 0.56
C VAL A 11 -50.75 6.23 -0.64
N LEU A 12 -51.13 7.16 -1.53
CA LEU A 12 -50.30 7.52 -2.68
C LEU A 12 -49.15 8.49 -2.35
N ILE A 13 -49.21 9.19 -1.20
CA ILE A 13 -48.14 10.10 -0.74
C ILE A 13 -47.09 9.35 0.10
N LEU A 14 -47.36 8.10 0.51
CA LEU A 14 -46.38 7.26 1.21
C LEU A 14 -45.49 6.40 0.28
N CYS A 15 -45.63 6.57 -1.05
CA CYS A 15 -44.84 5.83 -2.05
C CYS A 15 -43.79 6.69 -2.78
N ILE A 16 -43.54 7.92 -2.33
CA ILE A 16 -42.47 8.77 -2.86
C ILE A 16 -41.45 9.01 -1.75
N THR A 17 -40.24 8.51 -1.97
CA THR A 17 -39.03 8.58 -1.13
C THR A 17 -38.83 7.51 -0.04
N ILE A 18 -38.93 6.23 -0.41
CA ILE A 18 -37.82 5.32 -0.08
C ILE A 18 -36.96 5.23 -1.34
N ALA A 19 -36.40 6.37 -1.78
CA ALA A 19 -35.11 6.29 -2.43
C ALA A 19 -34.23 5.69 -1.33
N PRO A 20 -33.61 4.51 -1.53
CA PRO A 20 -32.65 4.05 -0.56
C PRO A 20 -31.71 5.23 -0.40
N VAL A 21 -31.54 5.72 0.83
CA VAL A 21 -30.40 6.56 1.16
C VAL A 21 -29.20 5.61 1.00
N TYR A 22 -28.87 5.28 -0.25
CA TYR A 22 -27.57 4.80 -0.61
C TYR A 22 -26.70 5.97 -0.22
N ALA A 23 -26.11 5.89 0.97
CA ALA A 23 -24.96 6.71 1.30
C ALA A 23 -24.01 6.49 0.12
N HIS A 24 -24.02 7.44 -0.83
CA HIS A 24 -23.25 7.24 -2.04
C HIS A 24 -21.81 7.18 -1.58
N TYR A 25 -21.19 6.00 -1.71
CA TYR A 25 -19.79 5.79 -1.39
C TYR A 25 -18.87 6.62 -2.29
N TYR A 26 -19.42 7.48 -3.14
CA TYR A 26 -18.72 8.35 -4.05
C TYR A 26 -19.41 9.71 -4.15
N THR A 27 -18.59 10.72 -4.46
CA THR A 27 -19.06 12.05 -4.88
C THR A 27 -19.15 12.14 -6.39
N GLN A 28 -19.91 13.10 -6.91
CA GLN A 28 -19.95 13.36 -8.35
C GLN A 28 -18.53 13.59 -8.89
N SER A 29 -18.17 12.86 -9.95
CA SER A 29 -16.88 13.06 -10.63
C SER A 29 -16.86 14.44 -11.29
N VAL A 30 -15.88 15.26 -10.92
CA VAL A 30 -15.71 16.61 -11.46
C VAL A 30 -14.48 16.67 -12.37
N PRO A 31 -14.45 17.55 -13.39
CA PRO A 31 -13.24 17.78 -14.16
C PRO A 31 -12.05 18.14 -13.26
N TYR A 32 -10.90 17.49 -13.48
CA TYR A 32 -9.67 17.80 -12.79
C TYR A 32 -8.87 18.85 -13.56
N VAL A 33 -8.26 19.79 -12.82
CA VAL A 33 -7.30 20.75 -13.35
C VAL A 33 -5.93 20.37 -12.81
N PRO A 34 -4.99 19.89 -13.66
CA PRO A 34 -3.65 19.49 -13.23
C PRO A 34 -2.89 20.60 -12.50
N ARG A 35 -2.10 20.20 -11.50
CA ARG A 35 -1.16 21.09 -10.81
C ARG A 35 0.21 21.07 -11.50
N ARG A 36 1.04 22.09 -11.26
CA ARG A 36 2.43 22.13 -11.77
C ARG A 36 3.24 20.95 -11.20
N LYS A 37 3.83 20.16 -12.09
CA LYS A 37 4.81 19.12 -11.75
C LYS A 37 6.10 19.74 -11.22
N GLN A 38 6.63 19.17 -10.15
CA GLN A 38 7.98 19.42 -9.66
C GLN A 38 8.81 18.17 -9.87
N VAL A 39 10.08 18.36 -10.24
CA VAL A 39 11.08 17.30 -10.28
C VAL A 39 11.91 17.44 -9.02
N THR A 40 12.06 16.34 -8.27
CA THR A 40 13.01 16.25 -7.17
C THR A 40 14.01 15.15 -7.49
N LYS A 41 15.28 15.44 -7.22
CA LYS A 41 16.35 14.46 -7.18
C LYS A 41 16.64 14.10 -5.72
N LEU A 42 16.62 12.82 -5.42
CA LEU A 42 16.99 12.28 -4.11
C LEU A 42 18.23 11.41 -4.28
N HIS A 43 19.12 11.47 -3.29
CA HIS A 43 20.29 10.61 -3.20
C HIS A 43 20.38 10.08 -1.77
N PHE A 44 20.53 8.77 -1.63
CA PHE A 44 20.63 8.09 -0.33
C PHE A 44 21.20 6.67 -0.49
N PHE A 45 21.59 6.08 0.63
CA PHE A 45 22.05 4.69 0.70
C PHE A 45 21.03 3.84 1.45
N PHE A 46 20.70 2.70 0.86
CA PHE A 46 19.82 1.66 1.39
C PHE A 46 20.67 0.50 1.92
N HIS A 47 20.35 0.02 3.11
CA HIS A 47 21.14 -0.98 3.84
C HIS A 47 20.30 -2.21 4.13
N ASP A 48 20.47 -3.27 3.35
CA ASP A 48 19.81 -4.57 3.55
C ASP A 48 20.71 -5.45 4.41
N THR A 49 20.24 -5.81 5.60
CA THR A 49 20.99 -6.65 6.55
C THR A 49 20.20 -7.91 6.83
N LEU A 50 20.67 -9.04 6.30
CA LEU A 50 20.09 -10.37 6.52
C LEU A 50 20.79 -11.12 7.66
N GLY A 51 22.07 -10.81 7.90
CA GLY A 51 22.89 -11.47 8.90
C GLY A 51 22.84 -10.84 10.30
N GLY A 52 23.56 -11.47 11.22
CA GLY A 52 23.81 -10.94 12.56
C GLY A 52 22.65 -11.10 13.55
N LYS A 53 22.76 -10.41 14.70
CA LYS A 53 21.79 -10.52 15.81
C LYS A 53 20.53 -9.68 15.62
N ASN A 54 20.57 -8.69 14.74
CA ASN A 54 19.48 -7.73 14.54
C ASN A 54 19.26 -7.44 13.05
N PRO A 55 18.92 -8.46 12.24
CA PRO A 55 18.73 -8.29 10.80
C PRO A 55 17.60 -7.29 10.51
N SER A 56 17.75 -6.47 9.48
CA SER A 56 16.73 -5.53 9.01
C SER A 56 15.79 -6.17 7.98
N ALA A 57 16.23 -7.25 7.33
CA ALA A 57 15.41 -8.08 6.47
C ALA A 57 15.41 -9.55 6.89
N VAL A 58 14.28 -10.23 6.67
CA VAL A 58 14.08 -11.63 7.07
C VAL A 58 13.38 -12.40 5.97
N MET A 59 13.79 -13.65 5.76
CA MET A 59 13.09 -14.56 4.86
C MET A 59 11.75 -14.96 5.48
N VAL A 60 10.66 -14.80 4.72
CA VAL A 60 9.29 -15.10 5.16
C VAL A 60 8.69 -16.31 4.45
N ALA A 61 9.19 -16.64 3.26
CA ALA A 61 8.82 -17.84 2.52
C ALA A 61 9.96 -18.29 1.60
N ARG A 62 9.98 -19.57 1.26
CA ARG A 62 10.86 -20.18 0.26
C ARG A 62 10.19 -21.41 -0.36
N ALA A 63 10.60 -21.76 -1.57
CA ALA A 63 10.13 -22.99 -2.22
C ALA A 63 10.72 -24.24 -1.53
N ASN A 64 9.94 -25.31 -1.39
CA ASN A 64 10.38 -26.52 -0.68
C ASN A 64 11.55 -27.25 -1.36
N ASN A 65 11.69 -27.08 -2.68
CA ASN A 65 12.75 -27.69 -3.50
C ASN A 65 13.95 -26.75 -3.72
N SER A 66 14.05 -25.66 -2.97
CA SER A 66 15.15 -24.69 -3.12
C SER A 66 16.50 -25.25 -2.63
N ASN A 67 17.59 -24.87 -3.29
CA ASN A 67 18.93 -25.14 -2.77
C ASN A 67 19.17 -24.33 -1.47
N ASN A 68 19.32 -25.04 -0.35
CA ASN A 68 19.52 -24.46 0.98
C ASN A 68 20.90 -23.82 1.18
N GLU A 69 21.85 -24.03 0.26
CA GLU A 69 23.18 -23.43 0.31
C GLU A 69 23.21 -21.98 -0.19
N LEU A 70 22.19 -21.56 -0.96
CA LEU A 70 22.08 -20.18 -1.43
C LEU A 70 21.39 -19.31 -0.37
N VAL A 71 21.86 -18.08 -0.20
CA VAL A 71 21.22 -17.10 0.69
C VAL A 71 19.79 -16.78 0.24
N ALA A 72 19.57 -16.63 -1.07
CA ALA A 72 18.28 -16.25 -1.65
C ALA A 72 17.97 -17.07 -2.92
N PRO A 73 17.70 -18.39 -2.81
CA PRO A 73 17.34 -19.23 -3.93
C PRO A 73 16.07 -18.72 -4.64
N PHE A 74 15.85 -19.15 -5.89
CA PHE A 74 14.65 -18.80 -6.64
C PHE A 74 13.37 -19.07 -5.83
N GLY A 75 12.47 -18.09 -5.82
CA GLY A 75 11.21 -18.15 -5.08
C GLY A 75 11.31 -17.77 -3.60
N SER A 76 12.49 -17.45 -3.07
CA SER A 76 12.62 -16.88 -1.73
C SER A 76 11.97 -15.50 -1.66
N VAL A 77 11.18 -15.27 -0.62
CA VAL A 77 10.51 -14.02 -0.32
C VAL A 77 11.06 -13.46 0.98
N PHE A 78 11.41 -12.19 0.97
CA PHE A 78 11.96 -11.47 2.12
C PHE A 78 11.08 -10.28 2.47
N ALA A 79 10.92 -10.03 3.76
CA ALA A 79 10.34 -8.83 4.32
C ALA A 79 11.45 -7.96 4.92
N LEU A 80 11.36 -6.65 4.74
CA LEU A 80 12.39 -5.72 5.17
C LEU A 80 11.86 -4.48 5.86
N ASP A 81 12.69 -3.96 6.77
CA ASP A 81 12.59 -2.66 7.44
C ASP A 81 14.00 -2.04 7.50
N ASP A 82 14.50 -1.67 6.32
CA ASP A 82 15.90 -1.36 6.07
C ASP A 82 16.19 0.14 6.22
N PRO A 83 17.26 0.55 6.93
CA PRO A 83 17.56 1.96 7.11
C PRO A 83 18.01 2.63 5.82
N LEU A 84 17.59 3.89 5.68
CA LEU A 84 18.07 4.82 4.64
C LEU A 84 18.99 5.85 5.28
N THR A 85 20.11 6.13 4.65
CA THR A 85 21.14 7.01 5.20
C THR A 85 21.71 7.98 4.15
N VAL A 86 22.39 9.02 4.61
CA VAL A 86 23.05 10.00 3.72
C VAL A 86 24.38 9.52 3.13
N GLY A 87 25.02 8.52 3.74
CA GLY A 87 26.32 7.98 3.31
C GLY A 87 26.33 6.46 3.34
N PRO A 88 27.32 5.80 2.71
CA PRO A 88 27.40 4.35 2.69
C PRO A 88 27.82 3.77 4.04
N GLU A 89 28.39 4.55 4.96
CA GLU A 89 28.81 4.06 6.27
C GLU A 89 27.59 3.82 7.17
N PRO A 90 27.53 2.70 7.92
CA PRO A 90 26.43 2.43 8.86
C PRO A 90 26.28 3.49 9.97
N THR A 91 27.33 4.27 10.24
CA THR A 91 27.34 5.37 11.22
C THR A 91 26.83 6.69 10.64
N SER A 92 26.57 6.75 9.33
CA SER A 92 26.06 7.96 8.68
C SER A 92 24.63 8.28 9.11
N GLY A 93 24.22 9.53 8.93
CA GLY A 93 22.92 10.01 9.39
C GLY A 93 21.75 9.26 8.76
N VAL A 94 20.92 8.62 9.58
CA VAL A 94 19.68 7.95 9.16
C VAL A 94 18.62 8.99 8.79
N ILE A 95 18.03 8.83 7.60
CA ILE A 95 17.03 9.76 7.04
C ILE A 95 15.65 9.13 6.83
N GLY A 96 15.53 7.83 7.08
CA GLY A 96 14.33 7.08 6.81
C GLY A 96 14.55 5.59 6.82
N ASN A 97 13.59 4.87 6.26
CA ASN A 97 13.63 3.43 6.10
C ASN A 97 12.87 3.00 4.84
N ALA A 98 13.33 1.94 4.20
CA ALA A 98 12.57 1.18 3.24
C ALA A 98 11.76 0.11 3.98
N GLN A 99 10.52 -0.08 3.58
CA GLN A 99 9.66 -1.15 4.10
C GLN A 99 8.98 -1.85 2.93
N GLY A 100 8.91 -3.17 2.96
CA GLY A 100 8.26 -3.92 1.90
C GLY A 100 8.77 -5.34 1.72
N LEU A 101 8.62 -5.86 0.50
CA LEU A 101 8.99 -7.22 0.12
C LEU A 101 10.00 -7.20 -1.03
N TYR A 102 10.83 -8.24 -1.11
CA TYR A 102 11.43 -8.63 -2.39
C TYR A 102 11.39 -10.13 -2.60
N VAL A 103 11.40 -10.52 -3.87
CA VAL A 103 11.36 -11.92 -4.29
C VAL A 103 12.59 -12.23 -5.13
N SER A 104 13.29 -13.32 -4.82
CA SER A 104 14.30 -13.89 -5.72
C SER A 104 13.60 -14.49 -6.93
N SER A 105 13.80 -13.89 -8.09
CA SER A 105 12.91 -14.03 -9.27
C SER A 105 13.60 -14.61 -10.50
N SER A 106 14.89 -14.96 -10.39
CA SER A 106 15.65 -15.57 -11.49
C SER A 106 15.80 -17.07 -11.26
N GLN A 107 15.43 -17.88 -12.27
CA GLN A 107 15.80 -19.30 -12.34
C GLN A 107 17.18 -19.51 -12.99
N SER A 108 17.73 -18.47 -13.62
CA SER A 108 19.05 -18.52 -14.25
C SER A 108 20.16 -18.29 -13.23
N THR A 109 21.40 -18.51 -13.64
CA THR A 109 22.60 -18.21 -12.83
C THR A 109 22.77 -16.71 -12.56
N VAL A 110 22.10 -15.84 -13.32
CA VAL A 110 22.14 -14.39 -13.12
C VAL A 110 21.10 -13.99 -12.07
N PRO A 111 21.49 -13.54 -10.87
CA PRO A 111 20.52 -13.20 -9.83
C PRO A 111 19.70 -11.97 -10.21
N SER A 112 18.39 -12.05 -9.98
CA SER A 112 17.45 -10.95 -10.20
C SER A 112 16.38 -11.00 -9.12
N LEU A 113 16.06 -9.84 -8.56
CA LEU A 113 14.97 -9.68 -7.61
C LEU A 113 13.78 -9.01 -8.28
N VAL A 114 12.61 -9.08 -7.66
CA VAL A 114 11.53 -8.12 -7.86
C VAL A 114 11.32 -7.37 -6.56
N ALA A 115 11.49 -6.05 -6.62
CA ALA A 115 11.41 -5.14 -5.48
C ALA A 115 9.99 -4.59 -5.35
N TYR A 116 9.48 -4.63 -4.12
CA TYR A 116 8.20 -4.08 -3.70
C TYR A 116 8.45 -3.17 -2.50
N PHE A 117 9.06 -2.00 -2.72
CA PHE A 117 9.51 -1.15 -1.62
C PHE A 117 8.71 0.13 -1.51
N ASP A 118 8.47 0.56 -0.27
CA ASP A 118 8.15 1.93 0.04
C ASP A 118 9.32 2.57 0.79
N PHE A 119 9.87 3.67 0.28
CA PHE A 119 10.93 4.44 0.93
C PHE A 119 10.32 5.64 1.65
N GLY A 120 10.31 5.58 2.98
CA GLY A 120 9.72 6.60 3.85
C GLY A 120 10.80 7.45 4.50
N PHE A 121 10.64 8.76 4.41
CA PHE A 121 11.59 9.73 4.95
C PHE A 121 11.10 10.21 6.31
N THR A 122 12.00 10.19 7.30
CA THR A 122 11.72 10.57 8.69
C THR A 122 12.47 11.83 9.13
N SER A 123 13.30 12.39 8.25
CA SER A 123 14.04 13.62 8.50
C SER A 123 14.09 14.54 7.28
N GLY A 124 14.63 15.75 7.48
CA GLY A 124 14.83 16.74 6.42
C GLY A 124 13.54 17.24 5.76
N LYS A 125 13.67 17.76 4.53
CA LYS A 125 12.58 18.41 3.78
C LYS A 125 11.39 17.48 3.53
N PHE A 126 11.60 16.17 3.46
CA PHE A 126 10.58 15.20 3.06
C PHE A 126 10.06 14.35 4.21
N ASN A 127 10.35 14.70 5.46
CA ASN A 127 9.82 14.02 6.64
C ASN A 127 8.30 13.78 6.55
N GLY A 128 7.88 12.54 6.81
CA GLY A 128 6.49 12.07 6.73
C GLY A 128 6.00 11.79 5.30
N SER A 129 6.87 11.87 4.31
CA SER A 129 6.57 11.54 2.91
C SER A 129 7.25 10.23 2.51
N SER A 130 6.79 9.63 1.41
CA SER A 130 7.42 8.42 0.87
C SER A 130 7.30 8.36 -0.65
N ILE A 131 8.14 7.51 -1.26
CA ILE A 131 8.00 7.05 -2.64
C ILE A 131 7.89 5.52 -2.65
N SER A 132 7.15 4.98 -3.61
CA SER A 132 6.97 3.52 -3.75
C SER A 132 7.55 3.05 -5.08
N VAL A 133 8.28 1.94 -5.06
CA VAL A 133 8.89 1.31 -6.24
C VAL A 133 8.38 -0.11 -6.42
N PHE A 134 8.03 -0.44 -7.65
CA PHE A 134 7.71 -1.80 -8.06
C PHE A 134 8.45 -2.08 -9.37
N SER A 135 9.50 -2.90 -9.31
CA SER A 135 10.29 -3.21 -10.50
C SER A 135 11.11 -4.48 -10.34
N ARG A 136 11.49 -5.05 -11.48
CA ARG A 136 12.58 -6.02 -11.55
C ARG A 136 13.91 -5.32 -11.21
N ASN A 137 14.76 -6.00 -10.45
CA ASN A 137 16.06 -5.52 -10.01
C ASN A 137 17.14 -6.58 -10.35
N PRO A 138 17.78 -6.49 -11.53
CA PRO A 138 18.83 -7.44 -11.94
C PRO A 138 20.13 -7.13 -11.19
N ILE A 139 20.34 -7.73 -10.03
CA ILE A 139 21.38 -7.29 -9.09
C ILE A 139 22.82 -7.49 -9.60
N ALA A 140 23.02 -8.36 -10.59
CA ALA A 140 24.31 -8.56 -11.26
C ALA A 140 24.72 -7.39 -12.18
N ASN A 141 23.79 -6.51 -12.55
CA ASN A 141 24.09 -5.35 -13.40
C ASN A 141 24.66 -4.20 -12.55
N THR A 142 25.62 -3.48 -13.13
CA THR A 142 26.27 -2.31 -12.50
C THR A 142 25.32 -1.11 -12.35
N GLU A 143 24.49 -0.88 -13.36
CA GLU A 143 23.45 0.15 -13.38
C GLU A 143 22.08 -0.51 -13.52
N ARG A 144 21.14 -0.09 -12.68
CA ARG A 144 19.80 -0.66 -12.63
C ARG A 144 18.78 0.46 -12.48
N GLU A 145 17.64 0.28 -13.13
CA GLU A 145 16.53 1.23 -13.08
C GLU A 145 15.30 0.60 -12.43
N LEU A 146 14.74 1.29 -11.44
CA LEU A 146 13.53 0.90 -10.72
C LEU A 146 12.45 1.96 -10.96
N ALA A 147 11.25 1.54 -11.38
CA ALA A 147 10.14 2.47 -11.57
C ALA A 147 9.60 3.00 -10.23
N VAL A 148 9.45 4.32 -10.11
CA VAL A 148 8.64 4.95 -9.05
C VAL A 148 7.19 4.96 -9.51
N VAL A 149 6.35 4.23 -8.79
CA VAL A 149 4.95 3.97 -9.14
C VAL A 149 3.94 4.75 -8.27
N GLY A 150 4.42 5.41 -7.23
CA GLY A 150 3.57 6.19 -6.34
C GLY A 150 4.33 6.89 -5.22
N GLY A 151 3.58 7.54 -4.33
CA GLY A 151 4.14 8.19 -3.15
C GLY A 151 3.09 8.86 -2.27
N ARG A 152 3.49 9.21 -1.05
CA ARG A 152 2.65 9.89 -0.04
C ARG A 152 3.19 11.27 0.31
N GLY A 153 2.33 12.06 0.97
CA GLY A 153 2.72 13.32 1.58
C GLY A 153 3.10 14.33 0.51
N LYS A 154 4.37 14.75 0.49
CA LYS A 154 4.88 15.65 -0.55
C LYS A 154 4.99 14.98 -1.93
N PHE A 155 5.07 13.65 -2.00
CA PHE A 155 5.21 12.87 -3.24
C PHE A 155 3.89 12.26 -3.73
N ARG A 156 2.73 12.85 -3.41
CA ARG A 156 1.44 12.35 -3.91
C ARG A 156 1.43 12.26 -5.43
N MET A 157 0.98 11.10 -5.91
CA MET A 157 0.93 10.78 -7.34
C MET A 157 2.29 10.87 -8.03
N ALA A 158 3.37 10.58 -7.29
CA ALA A 158 4.71 10.57 -7.86
C ALA A 158 4.85 9.50 -8.94
N THR A 159 5.52 9.87 -10.03
CA THR A 159 5.95 8.98 -11.11
C THR A 159 7.39 9.30 -11.44
N GLY A 160 8.20 8.31 -11.77
CA GLY A 160 9.61 8.54 -12.11
C GLY A 160 10.40 7.25 -12.08
N PHE A 161 11.71 7.37 -11.83
CA PHE A 161 12.61 6.24 -11.78
C PHE A 161 13.72 6.45 -10.75
N ALA A 162 14.30 5.34 -10.30
CA ALA A 162 15.46 5.29 -9.44
C ALA A 162 16.58 4.57 -10.18
N LEU A 163 17.73 5.22 -10.31
CA LEU A 163 18.97 4.59 -10.75
C LEU A 163 19.72 4.12 -9.51
N LEU A 164 20.15 2.87 -9.50
CA LEU A 164 20.84 2.31 -8.34
C LEU A 164 22.08 1.52 -8.73
N LYS A 165 23.04 1.51 -7.80
CA LYS A 165 24.33 0.82 -7.91
C LYS A 165 24.60 0.08 -6.60
N THR A 166 25.07 -1.16 -6.68
CA THR A 166 25.56 -1.87 -5.48
C THR A 166 26.87 -1.23 -5.04
N TYR A 167 26.89 -0.75 -3.80
CA TYR A 167 28.08 -0.22 -3.14
C TYR A 167 28.85 -1.34 -2.42
N PHE A 168 28.12 -2.22 -1.74
CA PHE A 168 28.66 -3.36 -1.02
C PHE A 168 27.70 -4.55 -1.13
N LEU A 169 28.25 -5.76 -1.23
CA LEU A 169 27.52 -7.03 -1.13
C LEU A 169 28.42 -8.06 -0.45
N ASN A 170 27.92 -8.68 0.60
CA ASN A 170 28.49 -9.89 1.18
C ASN A 170 27.73 -11.10 0.65
N GLU A 171 28.32 -11.85 -0.28
CA GLU A 171 27.67 -12.99 -0.92
C GLU A 171 27.41 -14.15 0.04
N THR A 172 28.12 -14.22 1.16
CA THR A 172 27.99 -15.31 2.14
C THR A 172 26.72 -15.17 2.98
N ASN A 173 26.36 -13.96 3.38
CA ASN A 173 25.20 -13.72 4.25
C ASN A 173 24.09 -12.87 3.59
N GLY A 174 24.37 -12.25 2.44
CA GLY A 174 23.45 -11.42 1.67
C GLY A 174 23.44 -9.95 2.04
N ASP A 175 24.19 -9.51 3.06
CA ASP A 175 24.17 -8.11 3.49
C ASP A 175 24.63 -7.19 2.34
N ALA A 176 23.88 -6.12 2.09
CA ALA A 176 24.11 -5.24 0.96
C ALA A 176 23.91 -3.77 1.30
N ILE A 177 24.73 -2.93 0.67
CA ILE A 177 24.56 -1.47 0.66
C ILE A 177 24.36 -1.04 -0.79
N VAL A 178 23.27 -0.33 -1.04
CA VAL A 178 22.88 0.08 -2.39
C VAL A 178 22.70 1.59 -2.42
N GLU A 179 23.40 2.23 -3.35
CA GLU A 179 23.25 3.65 -3.62
C GLU A 179 22.02 3.88 -4.51
N TYR A 180 21.16 4.83 -4.15
CA TYR A 180 19.97 5.21 -4.91
C TYR A 180 20.04 6.67 -5.35
N ASN A 181 19.81 6.90 -6.65
CA ASN A 181 19.60 8.20 -7.27
C ASN A 181 18.18 8.24 -7.87
N VAL A 182 17.24 8.88 -7.17
CA VAL A 182 15.83 8.91 -7.58
C VAL A 182 15.51 10.22 -8.29
N THR A 183 14.94 10.14 -9.49
CA THR A 183 14.30 11.26 -10.17
C THR A 183 12.80 11.04 -10.19
N GLY A 184 12.08 11.81 -9.38
CA GLY A 184 10.62 11.74 -9.27
C GLY A 184 9.95 13.03 -9.72
N GLU A 185 8.89 12.90 -10.53
CA GLU A 185 7.93 13.96 -10.81
C GLU A 185 6.75 13.84 -9.85
N TYR A 186 6.37 14.92 -9.15
CA TYR A 186 5.19 14.97 -8.30
C TYR A 186 4.46 16.31 -8.43
N TYR A 187 3.21 16.36 -7.97
CA TYR A 187 2.38 17.56 -8.12
C TYR A 187 2.55 18.52 -6.95
N SER A 188 2.92 19.77 -7.23
CA SER A 188 3.09 20.82 -6.21
C SER A 188 1.89 21.76 -6.09
N VAL A 189 1.76 22.47 -4.97
CA VAL A 189 0.64 23.38 -4.70
C VAL A 189 0.92 24.76 -5.32
N THR A 190 0.79 24.92 -6.64
CA THR A 190 0.57 26.25 -7.30
C THR A 190 0.12 26.06 -8.76
N ARG A 191 -0.66 27.02 -9.27
CA ARG A 191 -1.65 26.98 -10.39
C ARG A 191 -1.11 26.85 -11.85
N VAL A 192 -2.06 26.53 -12.76
CA VAL A 192 -2.14 26.68 -14.26
C VAL A 192 -1.52 25.55 -15.13
N PRO A 193 -1.90 25.26 -16.42
CA PRO A 193 -3.15 25.38 -17.22
C PRO A 193 -3.77 24.02 -17.72
N LYS A 194 -4.89 24.09 -18.46
CA LYS A 194 -5.74 23.01 -19.03
C LYS A 194 -5.12 22.25 -20.23
N ARG A 195 -5.17 20.91 -20.20
CA ARG A 195 -6.07 20.01 -20.98
C ARG A 195 -5.61 18.55 -20.85
N GLN A 196 -6.32 17.80 -20.03
CA GLN A 196 -6.59 16.37 -20.23
C GLN A 196 -7.99 16.13 -19.61
N HIS A 197 -8.79 15.26 -20.22
CA HIS A 197 -10.14 14.92 -19.73
C HIS A 197 -10.09 14.05 -18.45
N GLU A 198 -9.15 14.31 -17.54
CA GLU A 198 -9.06 13.63 -16.25
C GLU A 198 -10.22 14.06 -15.35
N ARG A 199 -10.85 13.09 -14.69
CA ARG A 199 -11.91 13.26 -13.72
C ARG A 199 -11.36 13.01 -12.33
N LYS A 200 -11.74 13.85 -11.38
CA LYS A 200 -11.54 13.61 -9.96
C LYS A 200 -12.80 12.99 -9.37
N THR A 201 -12.66 11.82 -8.76
CA THR A 201 -13.70 11.20 -7.92
C THR A 201 -13.20 11.12 -6.48
N ILE A 202 -14.09 11.43 -5.52
CA ILE A 202 -13.84 11.11 -4.10
C ILE A 202 -14.69 9.90 -3.74
N LEU A 203 -14.05 8.85 -3.22
CA LEU A 203 -14.70 7.64 -2.70
C LEU A 203 -14.63 7.63 -1.17
N ARG A 204 -15.65 7.07 -0.52
CA ARG A 204 -15.76 6.90 0.93
C ARG A 204 -16.35 5.54 1.23
N PHE A 205 -15.61 4.69 1.92
CA PHE A 205 -16.03 3.34 2.26
C PHE A 205 -15.24 2.82 3.47
N TYR A 206 -15.63 1.67 3.96
CA TYR A 206 -15.00 0.98 5.07
C TYR A 206 -14.45 -0.35 4.60
N LEU A 207 -13.19 -0.64 4.90
CA LEU A 207 -12.56 -1.94 4.74
C LEU A 207 -12.73 -2.71 6.04
N HIS A 208 -13.22 -3.95 5.96
CA HIS A 208 -13.41 -4.86 7.09
C HIS A 208 -12.39 -6.00 6.97
N ASP A 209 -11.30 -5.88 7.73
CA ASP A 209 -10.18 -6.83 7.77
C ASP A 209 -10.36 -7.72 9.00
N ILE A 210 -10.79 -8.96 8.78
CA ILE A 210 -11.23 -9.88 9.83
C ILE A 210 -10.32 -11.10 9.83
N LEU A 211 -9.51 -11.24 10.88
CA LEU A 211 -8.56 -12.33 11.07
C LEU A 211 -9.14 -13.43 11.96
N SER A 212 -10.21 -13.12 12.72
CA SER A 212 -10.79 -14.03 13.70
C SER A 212 -12.09 -14.71 13.23
N GLY A 213 -12.55 -15.68 14.03
CA GLY A 213 -13.82 -16.37 13.80
C GLY A 213 -13.74 -17.53 12.79
N PRO A 214 -14.89 -18.16 12.47
CA PRO A 214 -14.93 -19.37 11.63
C PRO A 214 -14.79 -19.11 10.13
N SER A 215 -14.87 -17.84 9.70
CA SER A 215 -14.77 -17.44 8.30
C SER A 215 -13.99 -16.12 8.18
N PRO A 216 -12.68 -16.13 8.49
CA PRO A 216 -11.84 -14.94 8.39
C PRO A 216 -11.73 -14.46 6.93
N SER A 217 -11.62 -13.16 6.72
CA SER A 217 -11.33 -12.55 5.42
C SER A 217 -9.83 -12.38 5.16
N ALA A 218 -9.02 -12.41 6.23
CA ALA A 218 -7.57 -12.31 6.17
C ALA A 218 -6.90 -13.52 6.82
N VAL A 219 -5.93 -14.11 6.11
CA VAL A 219 -5.24 -15.33 6.54
C VAL A 219 -3.73 -15.15 6.40
N LYS A 220 -2.98 -15.50 7.44
CA LYS A 220 -1.51 -15.51 7.40
C LYS A 220 -1.03 -16.62 6.46
N VAL A 221 -0.32 -16.25 5.40
CA VAL A 221 0.19 -17.18 4.37
C VAL A 221 1.70 -17.38 4.42
N ALA A 222 2.43 -16.48 5.07
CA ALA A 222 3.87 -16.59 5.26
C ALA A 222 4.33 -15.85 6.53
N GLY A 223 5.52 -16.18 7.03
CA GLY A 223 6.08 -15.59 8.23
C GLY A 223 7.52 -16.03 8.48
N SER A 224 8.31 -15.17 9.11
CA SER A 224 9.68 -15.51 9.50
C SER A 224 9.69 -16.41 10.74
N ASN A 225 10.57 -17.42 10.72
CA ASN A 225 10.87 -18.24 11.90
C ASN A 225 11.55 -17.43 13.01
N LEU A 226 12.22 -16.32 12.66
CA LEU A 226 12.88 -15.43 13.64
C LEU A 226 11.87 -14.71 14.55
N THR A 227 10.63 -14.58 14.07
CA THR A 227 9.51 -13.95 14.79
C THR A 227 8.47 -14.99 15.23
N ALA A 228 8.82 -16.28 15.19
CA ALA A 228 7.94 -17.33 15.68
C ALA A 228 7.80 -17.24 17.21
N GLY A 229 6.56 -17.28 17.72
CA GLY A 229 6.28 -17.16 19.16
C GLY A 229 6.19 -15.73 19.69
N ASP A 230 6.25 -14.73 18.82
CA ASP A 230 5.94 -13.33 19.16
C ASP A 230 4.51 -13.21 19.72
N PRO A 231 4.28 -12.47 20.83
CA PRO A 231 2.94 -12.29 21.40
C PRO A 231 2.01 -11.43 20.52
N SER A 232 2.55 -10.65 19.57
CA SER A 232 1.75 -9.91 18.60
C SER A 232 0.98 -10.87 17.69
N PRO A 233 -0.31 -10.61 17.36
CA PRO A 233 -1.04 -11.41 16.38
C PRO A 233 -0.49 -11.21 14.95
N THR A 234 0.31 -10.16 14.72
CA THR A 234 0.79 -9.74 13.39
C THR A 234 2.27 -9.34 13.43
N PRO A 235 3.19 -10.22 13.87
CA PRO A 235 4.59 -9.86 14.09
C PRO A 235 5.31 -9.50 12.78
N PHE A 236 6.44 -8.80 12.88
CA PHE A 236 7.27 -8.42 11.74
C PHE A 236 7.51 -9.60 10.80
N GLY A 237 7.39 -9.38 9.48
CA GLY A 237 7.54 -10.44 8.50
C GLY A 237 6.29 -11.32 8.29
N SER A 238 5.19 -11.08 9.00
CA SER A 238 3.93 -11.79 8.72
C SER A 238 3.28 -11.26 7.44
N VAL A 239 2.99 -12.17 6.50
CA VAL A 239 2.30 -11.86 5.25
C VAL A 239 0.90 -12.45 5.30
N TYR A 240 -0.09 -11.64 4.99
CA TYR A 240 -1.51 -12.02 4.96
C TYR A 240 -2.04 -11.92 3.55
N ALA A 241 -2.79 -12.93 3.11
CA ALA A 241 -3.67 -12.82 1.96
C ALA A 241 -5.04 -12.34 2.47
N ILE A 242 -5.67 -11.44 1.71
CA ILE A 242 -6.96 -10.83 2.07
C ILE A 242 -8.00 -10.98 0.97
N ASP A 243 -9.25 -11.14 1.39
CA ASP A 243 -10.47 -10.92 0.61
C ASP A 243 -11.49 -10.18 1.49
N ASP A 244 -11.16 -8.92 1.78
CA ASP A 244 -11.86 -8.11 2.78
C ASP A 244 -13.06 -7.40 2.20
N ALA A 245 -14.17 -7.37 2.94
CA ALA A 245 -15.37 -6.69 2.48
C ALA A 245 -15.16 -5.16 2.46
N LEU A 246 -15.54 -4.52 1.35
CA LEU A 246 -15.74 -3.07 1.28
C LEU A 246 -17.20 -2.76 1.57
N ARG A 247 -17.46 -1.91 2.56
CA ARG A 247 -18.81 -1.54 2.99
C ARG A 247 -19.05 -0.04 2.96
N ALA A 248 -20.33 0.33 2.83
CA ALA A 248 -20.76 1.73 2.88
C ALA A 248 -20.65 2.33 4.30
N GLY A 249 -20.75 1.51 5.35
CA GLY A 249 -20.67 1.92 6.76
C GLY A 249 -19.70 1.06 7.59
N PRO A 250 -19.40 1.48 8.83
CA PRO A 250 -18.57 0.69 9.75
C PRO A 250 -19.32 -0.49 10.34
N GLU A 251 -20.65 -0.53 10.31
CA GLU A 251 -21.43 -1.60 10.92
C GLU A 251 -21.29 -2.91 10.13
N PRO A 252 -21.20 -4.08 10.80
CA PRO A 252 -21.07 -5.38 10.13
C PRO A 252 -22.20 -5.73 9.15
N ASN A 253 -23.40 -5.17 9.36
CA ASN A 253 -24.57 -5.38 8.49
C ASN A 253 -24.73 -4.30 7.42
N SER A 254 -23.83 -3.31 7.36
CA SER A 254 -23.90 -2.25 6.35
C SER A 254 -23.67 -2.81 4.94
N THR A 255 -24.19 -2.10 3.93
CA THR A 255 -24.18 -2.54 2.53
C THR A 255 -22.77 -2.86 2.04
N ILE A 256 -22.58 -4.09 1.53
CA ILE A 256 -21.37 -4.47 0.81
C ILE A 256 -21.38 -3.77 -0.55
N ILE A 257 -20.30 -3.07 -0.86
CA ILE A 257 -20.14 -2.34 -2.13
C ILE A 257 -19.05 -2.94 -3.02
N GLY A 258 -18.30 -3.91 -2.50
CA GLY A 258 -17.12 -4.47 -3.14
C GLY A 258 -16.27 -5.28 -2.17
N ASN A 259 -15.04 -5.55 -2.57
CA ASN A 259 -14.03 -6.25 -1.78
C ASN A 259 -12.62 -5.73 -2.08
N ALA A 260 -11.70 -5.89 -1.13
CA ALA A 260 -10.29 -5.68 -1.33
C ALA A 260 -9.57 -7.03 -1.36
N GLN A 261 -8.86 -7.30 -2.45
CA GLN A 261 -8.11 -8.54 -2.63
C GLN A 261 -6.63 -8.24 -2.82
N GLY A 262 -5.78 -9.06 -2.22
CA GLY A 262 -4.33 -8.91 -2.35
C GLY A 262 -3.61 -9.42 -1.11
N LEU A 263 -2.56 -8.71 -0.71
CA LEU A 263 -1.78 -9.04 0.47
C LEU A 263 -1.32 -7.81 1.25
N TYR A 264 -1.06 -7.99 2.53
CA TYR A 264 -0.30 -7.03 3.33
C TYR A 264 0.82 -7.71 4.11
N LEU A 265 1.89 -6.95 4.35
CA LEU A 265 3.04 -7.34 5.15
C LEU A 265 3.06 -6.53 6.45
N SER A 266 3.20 -7.18 7.60
CA SER A 266 3.65 -6.54 8.85
C SER A 266 5.12 -6.11 8.72
N SER A 267 5.37 -4.81 8.59
CA SER A 267 6.67 -4.28 8.15
C SER A 267 7.40 -3.44 9.18
N SER A 268 6.89 -3.35 10.41
CA SER A 268 7.56 -2.62 11.50
C SER A 268 8.25 -3.59 12.45
N LYS A 269 9.53 -3.34 12.75
CA LYS A 269 10.23 -3.98 13.88
C LYS A 269 9.91 -3.34 15.23
N ASP A 270 9.40 -2.12 15.23
CA ASP A 270 8.97 -1.39 16.44
C ASP A 270 7.46 -1.59 16.66
N TYR A 271 7.08 -2.30 17.72
CA TYR A 271 5.67 -2.56 18.06
C TYR A 271 4.88 -1.27 18.32
N ASN A 272 5.53 -0.19 18.78
CA ASN A 272 4.87 1.10 18.99
C ASN A 272 4.57 1.83 17.67
N LYS A 273 5.19 1.39 16.58
CA LYS A 273 5.02 1.95 15.23
C LYS A 273 4.46 0.92 14.27
N PHE A 274 3.50 0.11 14.75
CA PHE A 274 2.88 -0.93 13.93
C PHE A 274 2.48 -0.37 12.55
N THR A 275 3.13 -0.92 11.53
CA THR A 275 3.03 -0.48 10.14
C THR A 275 2.88 -1.71 9.28
N ILE A 276 1.93 -1.63 8.36
CA ILE A 276 1.77 -2.63 7.31
C ILE A 276 2.14 -2.02 5.96
N VAL A 277 2.62 -2.81 5.02
CA VAL A 277 2.67 -2.44 3.59
C VAL A 277 1.58 -3.20 2.86
N MET A 278 0.67 -2.47 2.22
CA MET A 278 -0.47 -3.02 1.51
C MET A 278 -0.20 -3.13 0.01
N TYR A 279 -0.65 -4.23 -0.58
CA TYR A 279 -0.67 -4.52 -2.01
C TYR A 279 -2.06 -5.06 -2.35
N ALA A 280 -3.01 -4.16 -2.60
CA ALA A 280 -4.42 -4.54 -2.65
C ALA A 280 -5.18 -3.86 -3.79
N ASP A 281 -6.03 -4.64 -4.46
CA ASP A 281 -7.03 -4.20 -5.43
C ASP A 281 -8.38 -4.01 -4.74
N PHE A 282 -8.89 -2.78 -4.75
CA PHE A 282 -10.18 -2.44 -4.15
C PHE A 282 -11.22 -2.42 -5.26
N ALA A 283 -11.92 -3.54 -5.42
CA ALA A 283 -12.90 -3.77 -6.47
C ALA A 283 -14.30 -3.34 -6.03
N PHE A 284 -14.99 -2.59 -6.88
CA PHE A 284 -16.38 -2.18 -6.65
C PHE A 284 -17.32 -3.08 -7.45
N THR A 285 -18.30 -3.68 -6.79
CA THR A 285 -19.26 -4.63 -7.38
C THR A 285 -20.67 -4.07 -7.48
N THR A 286 -20.88 -2.84 -7.02
CA THR A 286 -22.19 -2.18 -7.01
C THR A 286 -22.10 -0.71 -7.44
N GLY A 287 -23.24 -0.14 -7.79
CA GLY A 287 -23.36 1.28 -8.13
C GLY A 287 -22.58 1.68 -9.38
N ARG A 288 -22.25 2.98 -9.47
CA ARG A 288 -21.65 3.59 -10.68
C ARG A 288 -20.34 2.96 -11.12
N PHE A 289 -19.55 2.46 -10.18
CA PHE A 289 -18.21 1.91 -10.43
C PHE A 289 -18.17 0.38 -10.45
N ASN A 290 -19.34 -0.29 -10.54
CA ASN A 290 -19.40 -1.74 -10.69
C ASN A 290 -18.45 -2.24 -11.81
N GLY A 291 -17.65 -3.25 -11.51
CA GLY A 291 -16.64 -3.84 -12.39
C GLY A 291 -15.33 -3.05 -12.49
N SER A 292 -15.18 -1.95 -11.75
CA SER A 292 -13.96 -1.14 -11.70
C SER A 292 -13.21 -1.36 -10.38
N SER A 293 -11.92 -1.05 -10.34
CA SER A 293 -11.12 -1.10 -9.11
C SER A 293 -10.04 -0.03 -9.08
N ILE A 294 -9.54 0.23 -7.88
CA ILE A 294 -8.30 1.01 -7.66
C ILE A 294 -7.27 0.10 -6.98
N SER A 295 -6.00 0.27 -7.33
CA SER A 295 -4.90 -0.48 -6.72
C SER A 295 -4.14 0.41 -5.75
N VAL A 296 -3.90 -0.10 -4.54
CA VAL A 296 -3.11 0.55 -3.51
C VAL A 296 -1.82 -0.22 -3.34
N PHE A 297 -0.70 0.50 -3.41
CA PHE A 297 0.61 -0.02 -3.04
C PHE A 297 1.30 1.00 -2.14
N SER A 298 1.38 0.69 -0.85
CA SER A 298 1.75 1.69 0.14
C SER A 298 1.96 1.10 1.54
N ARG A 299 2.99 1.56 2.25
CA ARG A 299 3.04 1.54 3.73
C ARG A 299 1.83 2.27 4.32
N ASN A 300 1.38 1.79 5.47
CA ASN A 300 0.20 2.25 6.20
C ASN A 300 0.53 2.16 7.70
N PRO A 301 1.01 3.27 8.32
CA PRO A 301 1.43 3.30 9.72
C PRO A 301 0.19 3.32 10.62
N VAL A 302 -0.26 2.15 11.07
CA VAL A 302 -1.57 1.92 11.71
C VAL A 302 -1.74 2.71 13.00
N THR A 303 -0.65 3.00 13.72
CA THR A 303 -0.67 3.78 14.95
C THR A 303 -0.82 5.28 14.74
N GLU A 304 -0.72 5.79 13.50
CA GLU A 304 -0.93 7.22 13.22
C GLU A 304 -2.42 7.58 13.09
N PRO A 305 -2.86 8.74 13.62
CA PRO A 305 -4.28 9.13 13.64
C PRO A 305 -4.84 9.51 12.25
N VAL A 306 -4.00 9.97 11.33
CA VAL A 306 -4.39 10.30 9.95
C VAL A 306 -3.37 9.74 9.00
N ARG A 307 -3.70 8.59 8.41
CA ARG A 307 -2.81 7.84 7.54
C ARG A 307 -3.07 8.20 6.10
N GLU A 308 -2.06 8.03 5.27
CA GLU A 308 -2.19 8.17 3.82
C GLU A 308 -1.71 6.90 3.15
N VAL A 309 -2.39 6.49 2.07
CA VAL A 309 -1.89 5.45 1.19
C VAL A 309 -1.96 5.89 -0.26
N ALA A 310 -1.01 5.45 -1.08
CA ALA A 310 -0.95 5.80 -2.50
C ALA A 310 -1.89 4.92 -3.33
N VAL A 311 -2.67 5.55 -4.22
CA VAL A 311 -3.35 4.84 -5.31
C VAL A 311 -2.43 4.87 -6.51
N VAL A 312 -1.98 3.70 -6.94
CA VAL A 312 -0.93 3.52 -7.96
C VAL A 312 -1.48 3.05 -9.30
N GLY A 313 -2.76 2.70 -9.36
CA GLY A 313 -3.39 2.21 -10.58
C GLY A 313 -4.90 2.01 -10.41
N GLY A 314 -5.53 1.53 -11.47
CA GLY A 314 -6.93 1.11 -11.47
C GLY A 314 -7.38 0.56 -12.81
N ARG A 315 -8.54 -0.13 -12.79
CA ARG A 315 -9.15 -0.75 -13.98
C ARG A 315 -10.58 -0.29 -14.19
N GLY A 316 -11.12 -0.59 -15.38
CA GLY A 316 -12.48 -0.20 -15.76
C GLY A 316 -12.63 1.31 -15.84
N ARG A 317 -13.57 1.87 -15.07
CA ARG A 317 -13.77 3.33 -15.01
C ARG A 317 -12.63 4.08 -14.33
N PHE A 318 -11.71 3.40 -13.65
CA PHE A 318 -10.53 3.98 -13.02
C PHE A 318 -9.25 3.66 -13.82
N ARG A 319 -9.35 3.45 -15.13
CA ARG A 319 -8.16 3.20 -15.97
C ARG A 319 -7.19 4.38 -15.86
N MET A 320 -5.89 4.08 -15.76
CA MET A 320 -4.82 5.07 -15.51
C MET A 320 -4.96 5.81 -14.17
N ALA A 321 -5.71 5.25 -13.22
CA ALA A 321 -5.95 5.92 -11.96
C ALA A 321 -4.65 6.20 -11.20
N LYS A 322 -4.53 7.44 -10.72
CA LYS A 322 -3.55 7.87 -9.73
C LYS A 322 -4.26 8.59 -8.61
N GLY A 323 -3.71 8.57 -7.41
CA GLY A 323 -4.34 9.26 -6.30
C GLY A 323 -3.77 8.91 -4.95
N PHE A 324 -4.57 9.15 -3.93
CA PHE A 324 -4.23 8.82 -2.55
C PHE A 324 -5.51 8.59 -1.76
N ALA A 325 -5.42 7.79 -0.70
CA ALA A 325 -6.49 7.66 0.27
C ALA A 325 -6.04 8.17 1.63
N LYS A 326 -6.93 8.88 2.32
CA LYS A 326 -6.80 9.12 3.76
C LYS A 326 -7.49 7.98 4.50
N VAL A 327 -6.79 7.39 5.46
CA VAL A 327 -7.28 6.24 6.21
C VAL A 327 -7.41 6.60 7.69
N ARG A 328 -8.52 6.21 8.30
CA ARG A 328 -8.77 6.33 9.74
C ARG A 328 -9.22 4.99 10.29
N THR A 329 -8.71 4.63 11.47
CA THR A 329 -9.16 3.43 12.18
C THR A 329 -10.51 3.72 12.83
N SER A 330 -11.54 2.95 12.49
CA SER A 330 -12.86 3.04 13.13
C SER A 330 -12.99 2.02 14.26
N TYR A 331 -12.37 0.86 14.09
CA TYR A 331 -12.26 -0.20 15.10
C TYR A 331 -10.94 -0.94 14.89
N PHE A 332 -10.31 -1.37 15.99
CA PHE A 332 -9.15 -2.24 15.98
C PHE A 332 -9.12 -3.06 17.28
N ASN A 333 -8.99 -4.37 17.14
CA ASN A 333 -8.77 -5.28 18.25
C ASN A 333 -7.34 -5.79 18.21
N ALA A 334 -6.51 -5.31 19.14
CA ALA A 334 -5.09 -5.65 19.20
C ALA A 334 -4.83 -7.12 19.59
N THR A 335 -5.82 -7.83 20.14
CA THR A 335 -5.67 -9.22 20.57
C THR A 335 -5.81 -10.20 19.40
N ASN A 336 -6.76 -9.97 18.50
CA ASN A 336 -7.02 -10.87 17.37
C ASN A 336 -6.65 -10.28 16.01
N GLY A 337 -6.39 -8.97 15.94
CA GLY A 337 -6.00 -8.25 14.72
C GLY A 337 -7.17 -7.69 13.90
N ASP A 338 -8.43 -7.95 14.28
CA ASP A 338 -9.59 -7.48 13.50
C ASP A 338 -9.62 -5.95 13.44
N ALA A 339 -9.86 -5.40 12.25
CA ALA A 339 -9.84 -3.97 12.00
C ALA A 339 -10.98 -3.52 11.07
N ILE A 340 -11.54 -2.34 11.35
CA ILE A 340 -12.45 -1.63 10.45
C ILE A 340 -11.84 -0.28 10.12
N LEU A 341 -11.53 -0.06 8.85
CA LEU A 341 -10.79 1.10 8.39
C LEU A 341 -11.64 1.96 7.47
N GLN A 342 -11.82 3.23 7.82
CA GLN A 342 -12.47 4.20 6.96
C GLN A 342 -11.49 4.73 5.93
N TYR A 343 -11.84 4.59 4.65
CA TYR A 343 -11.10 5.15 3.52
C TYR A 343 -11.83 6.36 2.94
N ARG A 344 -11.08 7.45 2.75
CA ARG A 344 -11.47 8.57 1.89
C ARG A 344 -10.48 8.69 0.74
N VAL A 345 -10.82 8.12 -0.40
CA VAL A 345 -9.97 8.08 -1.59
C VAL A 345 -10.20 9.32 -2.45
N VAL A 346 -9.12 9.94 -2.91
CA VAL A 346 -9.15 10.93 -4.00
C VAL A 346 -8.45 10.29 -5.19
N VAL A 347 -9.21 9.98 -6.24
CA VAL A 347 -8.71 9.32 -7.45
C VAL A 347 -8.90 10.21 -8.68
N PHE A 348 -7.87 10.26 -9.52
CA PHE A 348 -7.84 10.94 -10.81
C PHE A 348 -7.77 9.87 -11.91
N HIS A 349 -8.68 9.90 -12.89
CA HIS A 349 -8.82 8.89 -13.95
C HIS A 349 -9.39 9.47 -15.24
#